data_AF-A0A837RA03-F1
#
_entry.id   AF-A0A837RA03-F1
#
_cell.length_a   1.000
_cell.length_b   1.000
_cell.length_c   1.000
_cell.angle_alpha   90.00
_cell.angle_beta   90.00
_cell.angle_gamma   90.00
#
_symmetry.space_group_name_H-M   'P 1'
#
loop_
_entity.id
_entity.type
_entity.pdbx_description
1 polymer ?
#
loop_
_entity_poly.entity_id
_entity_poly.type
_entity_poly.pdbx_seq_one_letter_code
_entity_poly.pdbx_strand_id
1 'polypeptide(L)'
;MSELSKLAAGEWYQFKDSGVAAQKARAAKLCQEFNQIPATDPAAQTAKMQEILGSYGDNLSVQANFNCDNGRNIHVGENFLSNYNLTILDIAPVHIGDNVMIGPNVDIYTVNHPLTASGRRANLAQGHPVTIGNDVWIGGKVTITPGVTIGNNVVVAAGAVVTHDVPDNTLVAGVPAKAIRQLEE
;
A
#
# COMPACT_ATOMS: atom_id res chain seq x y z
N MET A 1 15.38 16.52 -16.92
CA MET A 1 15.39 15.74 -15.66
C MET A 1 15.47 14.26 -15.99
N SER A 2 16.18 13.45 -15.22
CA SER A 2 16.16 11.99 -15.37
C SER A 2 14.78 11.45 -14.96
N GLU A 3 14.44 10.22 -15.38
CA GLU A 3 13.16 9.61 -15.00
C GLU A 3 13.06 9.38 -13.48
N LEU A 4 14.20 9.11 -12.82
CA LEU A 4 14.27 9.07 -11.35
C LEU A 4 13.96 10.42 -10.70
N SER A 5 14.43 11.53 -11.25
CA SER A 5 14.09 12.86 -10.74
C SER A 5 12.61 13.18 -10.96
N LYS A 6 12.02 12.80 -12.10
CA LYS A 6 10.59 12.97 -12.37
C LYS A 6 9.74 12.14 -11.40
N LEU A 7 10.10 10.87 -11.20
CA LEU A 7 9.48 9.98 -10.24
C LEU A 7 9.49 10.60 -8.83
N ALA A 8 10.67 11.05 -8.36
CA ALA A 8 10.81 11.67 -7.05
C ALA A 8 10.00 12.98 -6.90
N ALA A 9 9.79 13.71 -8.00
CA ALA A 9 8.97 14.92 -8.04
C ALA A 9 7.46 14.65 -8.19
N GLY A 10 7.02 13.38 -8.30
CA GLY A 10 5.62 13.04 -8.56
C GLY A 10 5.16 13.40 -9.98
N GLU A 11 6.08 13.61 -10.92
CA GLU A 11 5.79 13.89 -12.31
C GLU A 11 5.55 12.60 -13.11
N TRP A 12 5.01 12.73 -14.32
CA TRP A 12 4.94 11.61 -15.27
C TRP A 12 6.35 11.13 -15.62
N TYR A 13 6.62 9.86 -15.35
CA TYR A 13 7.91 9.20 -15.62
C TYR A 13 7.71 7.93 -16.46
N GLN A 14 8.78 7.50 -17.14
CA GLN A 14 8.84 6.27 -17.93
C GLN A 14 9.21 5.09 -17.01
N PHE A 15 8.28 4.18 -16.73
CA PHE A 15 8.48 3.12 -15.71
C PHE A 15 9.39 1.95 -16.12
N LYS A 16 9.77 1.86 -17.39
CA LYS A 16 10.79 0.94 -17.94
C LYS A 16 12.18 1.56 -18.03
N ASP A 17 12.36 2.82 -17.63
CA ASP A 17 13.69 3.37 -17.45
C ASP A 17 14.52 2.47 -16.53
N SER A 18 15.80 2.26 -16.85
CA SER A 18 16.61 1.27 -16.15
C SER A 18 16.84 1.62 -14.67
N GLY A 19 16.91 2.91 -14.33
CA GLY A 19 17.03 3.37 -12.95
C GLY A 19 15.76 3.09 -12.16
N VAL A 20 14.60 3.37 -12.75
CA VAL A 20 13.28 3.09 -12.15
C VAL A 20 13.05 1.58 -12.00
N ALA A 21 13.33 0.80 -13.04
CA ALA A 21 13.17 -0.65 -13.04
C ALA A 21 14.09 -1.34 -12.00
N ALA A 22 15.29 -0.81 -11.78
CA ALA A 22 16.21 -1.32 -10.77
C ALA A 22 15.66 -1.18 -9.33
N GLN A 23 14.91 -0.10 -9.03
CA GLN A 23 14.24 0.05 -7.74
C GLN A 23 13.19 -1.06 -7.51
N LYS A 24 12.37 -1.34 -8.52
CA LYS A 24 11.40 -2.44 -8.49
C LYS A 24 12.05 -3.81 -8.34
N ALA A 25 13.15 -4.05 -9.05
CA ALA A 25 13.89 -5.31 -8.97
C ALA A 25 14.42 -5.59 -7.55
N ARG A 26 14.89 -4.56 -6.83
CA ARG A 26 15.28 -4.69 -5.42
C ARG A 26 14.10 -5.12 -4.55
N ALA A 27 12.97 -4.43 -4.66
CA ALA A 27 11.78 -4.72 -3.86
C ALA A 27 11.27 -6.15 -4.12
N ALA A 28 11.20 -6.56 -5.40
CA ALA A 28 10.78 -7.89 -5.80
C ALA A 28 11.65 -8.99 -5.20
N LYS A 29 12.98 -8.79 -5.18
CA LYS A 29 13.92 -9.73 -4.53
C LYS A 29 13.63 -9.88 -3.04
N LEU A 30 13.48 -8.77 -2.32
CA LEU A 30 13.22 -8.80 -0.88
C LEU A 30 11.85 -9.42 -0.55
N CYS A 31 10.83 -9.14 -1.37
CA CYS A 31 9.52 -9.79 -1.23
C CYS A 31 9.62 -11.31 -1.45
N GLN A 32 10.39 -11.77 -2.45
CA GLN A 32 10.63 -13.20 -2.64
C GLN A 32 11.31 -13.86 -1.44
N GLU A 33 12.33 -13.21 -0.88
CA GLU A 33 13.00 -13.69 0.33
C GLU A 33 12.02 -13.78 1.51
N PHE A 34 11.22 -12.74 1.75
CA PHE A 34 10.19 -12.73 2.79
C PHE A 34 9.18 -13.86 2.61
N ASN A 35 8.68 -14.05 1.39
CA ASN A 35 7.63 -15.03 1.10
C ASN A 35 8.12 -16.48 1.19
N GLN A 36 9.43 -16.72 1.31
CA GLN A 36 10.01 -18.04 1.58
C GLN A 36 10.18 -18.34 3.08
N ILE A 37 10.01 -17.35 3.96
CA ILE A 37 10.12 -17.54 5.41
C ILE A 37 8.92 -18.35 5.91
N PRO A 38 9.12 -19.45 6.67
CA PRO A 38 8.03 -20.22 7.24
C PRO A 38 7.11 -19.36 8.11
N ALA A 39 5.79 -19.56 7.99
CA ALA A 39 4.80 -18.85 8.82
C ALA A 39 4.92 -19.18 10.32
N THR A 40 5.64 -20.24 10.68
CA THR A 40 5.97 -20.60 12.06
C THR A 40 7.18 -19.86 12.63
N ASP A 41 7.80 -18.96 11.86
CA ASP A 41 8.94 -18.13 12.28
C ASP A 41 8.61 -16.63 12.19
N PRO A 42 7.78 -16.11 13.12
CA PRO A 42 7.37 -14.70 13.10
C PRO A 42 8.54 -13.74 13.33
N ALA A 43 9.59 -14.15 14.05
CA ALA A 43 10.75 -13.31 14.29
C ALA A 43 11.53 -13.04 13.00
N ALA A 44 11.75 -14.08 12.18
CA ALA A 44 12.37 -13.90 10.86
C ALA A 44 11.50 -13.08 9.91
N GLN A 45 10.17 -13.28 9.94
CA GLN A 45 9.23 -12.49 9.14
C GLN A 45 9.33 -10.99 9.49
N THR A 46 9.26 -10.65 10.79
CA THR A 46 9.39 -9.27 11.26
C THR A 46 10.75 -8.68 10.86
N ALA A 47 11.86 -9.40 11.09
CA ALA A 47 13.19 -8.92 10.72
C ALA A 47 13.32 -8.61 9.22
N LYS A 48 12.77 -9.48 8.36
CA LYS A 48 12.79 -9.25 6.91
C LYS A 48 11.89 -8.08 6.50
N MET A 49 10.73 -7.88 7.14
CA MET A 49 9.90 -6.70 6.87
C MET A 49 10.59 -5.39 7.26
N GLN A 50 11.37 -5.39 8.34
CA GLN A 50 12.17 -4.23 8.73
C GLN A 50 13.23 -3.84 7.70
N GLU A 51 13.72 -4.80 6.91
CA GLU A 51 14.61 -4.54 5.76
C GLU A 51 13.85 -3.95 4.55
N ILE A 52 12.58 -4.33 4.38
CA ILE A 52 11.74 -3.94 3.25
C ILE A 52 11.20 -2.52 3.43
N LEU A 53 10.56 -2.25 4.57
CA LEU A 53 9.77 -1.04 4.83
C LEU A 53 10.64 0.22 4.96
N GLY A 54 10.04 1.37 4.70
CA GLY A 54 10.66 2.69 4.90
C GLY A 54 10.77 3.05 6.38
N SER A 55 9.68 2.83 7.13
CA SER A 55 9.65 2.93 8.59
C SER A 55 8.54 2.05 9.16
N TYR A 56 8.66 1.74 10.45
CA TYR A 56 7.74 0.89 11.20
C TYR A 56 7.79 1.28 12.69
N GLY A 57 6.66 1.10 13.39
CA GLY A 57 6.61 1.11 14.85
C GLY A 57 6.94 -0.26 15.47
N ASP A 58 6.74 -0.38 16.78
CA ASP A 58 6.78 -1.65 17.50
C ASP A 58 5.59 -2.55 17.13
N ASN A 59 5.72 -3.85 17.46
CA ASN A 59 4.68 -4.87 17.24
C ASN A 59 4.24 -5.06 15.77
N LEU A 60 5.19 -4.93 14.83
CA LEU A 60 5.01 -5.19 13.40
C LEU A 60 4.74 -6.68 13.11
N SER A 61 3.57 -6.98 12.53
CA SER A 61 3.19 -8.31 12.04
C SER A 61 2.68 -8.28 10.60
N VAL A 62 3.34 -9.01 9.71
CA VAL A 62 2.92 -9.16 8.31
C VAL A 62 2.93 -10.63 7.96
N GLN A 63 1.82 -11.11 7.43
CA GLN A 63 1.74 -12.48 6.94
C GLN A 63 2.32 -12.61 5.52
N ALA A 64 2.81 -13.80 5.21
CA ALA A 64 3.48 -14.11 3.94
C ALA A 64 2.59 -13.88 2.71
N ASN A 65 3.25 -13.87 1.54
CA ASN A 65 2.76 -13.44 0.24
C ASN A 65 2.57 -11.91 0.12
N PHE A 66 3.45 -11.16 0.76
CA PHE A 66 3.53 -9.70 0.63
C PHE A 66 4.24 -9.31 -0.68
N ASN A 67 3.75 -8.27 -1.35
CA ASN A 67 4.36 -7.74 -2.57
C ASN A 67 4.34 -6.20 -2.57
N CYS A 68 5.44 -5.58 -3.01
CA CYS A 68 5.50 -4.12 -3.19
C CYS A 68 6.38 -3.70 -4.37
N ASP A 69 6.25 -2.44 -4.78
CA ASP A 69 7.00 -1.85 -5.89
C ASP A 69 8.37 -1.29 -5.46
N ASN A 70 8.49 -0.80 -4.22
CA ASN A 70 9.71 -0.19 -3.70
C ASN A 70 10.06 -0.68 -2.28
N GLY A 71 9.06 -0.78 -1.40
CA GLY A 71 9.18 -1.10 0.01
C GLY A 71 9.52 0.12 0.87
N ARG A 72 10.48 0.95 0.44
CA ARG A 72 10.95 2.11 1.22
C ARG A 72 9.96 3.28 1.27
N ASN A 73 8.94 3.26 0.42
CA ASN A 73 7.86 4.26 0.46
C ASN A 73 6.73 3.85 1.41
N ILE A 74 6.81 2.68 2.05
CA ILE A 74 5.79 2.18 2.97
C ILE A 74 6.22 2.51 4.39
N HIS A 75 5.36 3.24 5.10
CA HIS A 75 5.56 3.71 6.45
C HIS A 75 4.38 3.26 7.30
N VAL A 76 4.62 2.38 8.26
CA VAL A 76 3.58 1.86 9.17
C VAL A 76 3.83 2.33 10.60
N GLY A 77 2.76 2.55 11.35
CA GLY A 77 2.82 2.90 12.76
C GLY A 77 3.02 1.71 13.69
N GLU A 78 2.65 1.92 14.94
CA GLU A 78 2.63 0.94 16.03
C GLU A 78 1.54 -0.11 15.82
N ASN A 79 1.77 -1.35 16.27
CA ASN A 79 0.77 -2.43 16.27
C ASN A 79 0.16 -2.73 14.90
N PHE A 80 0.93 -2.55 13.82
CA PHE A 80 0.48 -2.85 12.46
C PHE A 80 0.37 -4.35 12.22
N LEU A 81 -0.80 -4.79 11.76
CA LEU A 81 -1.06 -6.17 11.37
C LEU A 81 -1.60 -6.25 9.94
N SER A 82 -0.99 -7.10 9.11
CA SER A 82 -1.59 -7.51 7.85
C SER A 82 -1.69 -9.03 7.71
N ASN A 83 -2.82 -9.47 7.17
CA ASN A 83 -3.08 -10.86 6.83
C ASN A 83 -2.53 -11.20 5.43
N TYR A 84 -2.65 -12.45 5.00
CA TYR A 84 -2.00 -12.98 3.80
C TYR A 84 -2.32 -12.21 2.52
N ASN A 85 -1.37 -12.19 1.59
CA ASN A 85 -1.55 -11.66 0.23
C ASN A 85 -1.82 -10.15 0.17
N LEU A 86 -1.19 -9.36 1.05
CA LEU A 86 -1.19 -7.90 0.93
C LEU A 86 -0.30 -7.46 -0.23
N THR A 87 -0.84 -6.64 -1.13
CA THR A 87 -0.09 -5.97 -2.20
C THR A 87 -0.12 -4.47 -1.98
N ILE A 88 1.05 -3.83 -1.93
CA ILE A 88 1.17 -2.37 -1.85
C ILE A 88 2.05 -1.87 -3.01
N LEU A 89 1.43 -1.29 -4.05
CA LEU A 89 2.16 -0.67 -5.16
C LEU A 89 2.57 0.76 -4.77
N ASP A 90 3.69 0.88 -4.05
CA ASP A 90 4.23 2.08 -3.42
C ASP A 90 5.20 2.88 -4.32
N ILE A 91 4.77 3.21 -5.54
CA ILE A 91 5.47 4.18 -6.39
C ILE A 91 5.59 5.55 -5.72
N ALA A 92 4.54 5.99 -5.02
CA ALA A 92 4.54 7.14 -4.12
C ALA A 92 4.39 6.67 -2.66
N PRO A 93 4.63 7.56 -1.67
CA PRO A 93 4.51 7.21 -0.26
C PRO A 93 3.16 6.61 0.12
N VAL A 94 3.20 5.59 0.98
CA VAL A 94 2.04 5.01 1.66
C VAL A 94 2.26 5.15 3.16
N HIS A 95 1.45 5.97 3.80
CA HIS A 95 1.48 6.17 5.24
C HIS A 95 0.31 5.44 5.88
N ILE A 96 0.59 4.59 6.87
CA ILE A 96 -0.38 3.82 7.63
C ILE A 96 -0.14 4.10 9.10
N GLY A 97 -1.18 4.52 9.81
CA GLY A 97 -1.12 4.87 11.22
C GLY A 97 -0.95 3.69 12.17
N ASP A 98 -1.23 3.97 13.44
CA ASP A 98 -1.15 3.02 14.54
C ASP A 98 -2.40 2.14 14.62
N ASN A 99 -2.25 0.93 15.17
CA ASN A 99 -3.34 -0.02 15.43
C ASN A 99 -4.13 -0.43 14.19
N VAL A 100 -3.49 -0.41 13.01
CA VAL A 100 -4.16 -0.77 11.75
C VAL A 100 -4.15 -2.28 11.54
N MET A 101 -5.34 -2.82 11.23
CA MET A 101 -5.52 -4.23 10.88
C MET A 101 -5.97 -4.38 9.42
N ILE A 102 -5.24 -5.17 8.65
CA ILE A 102 -5.54 -5.44 7.24
C ILE A 102 -5.88 -6.91 7.03
N GLY A 103 -7.06 -7.17 6.47
CA GLY A 103 -7.53 -8.50 6.08
C GLY A 103 -6.77 -9.08 4.89
N PRO A 104 -7.07 -10.33 4.49
CA PRO A 104 -6.32 -10.99 3.43
C PRO A 104 -6.69 -10.47 2.05
N ASN A 105 -5.77 -10.58 1.09
CA ASN A 105 -5.97 -10.19 -0.31
C ASN A 105 -6.34 -8.71 -0.49
N VAL A 106 -5.71 -7.82 0.28
CA VAL A 106 -5.91 -6.38 0.16
C VAL A 106 -4.89 -5.79 -0.79
N ASP A 107 -5.35 -4.85 -1.60
CA ASP A 107 -4.59 -4.15 -2.61
C ASP A 107 -4.57 -2.63 -2.31
N ILE A 108 -3.38 -2.05 -2.15
CA ILE A 108 -3.18 -0.61 -1.95
C ILE A 108 -2.33 -0.08 -3.10
N TYR A 109 -2.86 0.85 -3.88
CA TYR A 109 -2.19 1.35 -5.08
C TYR A 109 -1.91 2.84 -4.97
N THR A 110 -0.67 3.24 -5.29
CA THR A 110 -0.31 4.65 -5.47
C THR A 110 -0.07 5.02 -6.93
N VAL A 111 0.05 4.03 -7.82
CA VAL A 111 0.40 4.25 -9.23
C VAL A 111 -0.83 4.41 -10.12
N ASN A 112 -0.78 5.39 -11.01
CA ASN A 112 -1.72 5.56 -12.12
C ASN A 112 -0.99 5.59 -13.47
N HIS A 113 -1.75 5.38 -14.54
CA HIS A 113 -1.30 5.49 -15.92
C HIS A 113 -2.15 6.51 -16.69
N PRO A 114 -1.62 7.08 -17.79
CA PRO A 114 -2.42 7.97 -18.62
C PRO A 114 -3.67 7.27 -19.17
N LEU A 115 -4.79 8.00 -19.21
CA LEU A 115 -6.00 7.53 -19.88
C LEU A 115 -5.81 7.42 -21.40
N THR A 116 -4.86 8.16 -21.96
CA THR A 116 -4.52 8.09 -23.39
C THR A 116 -3.74 6.82 -23.72
N ALA A 117 -4.13 6.16 -24.82
CA ALA A 117 -3.41 4.98 -25.29
C ALA A 117 -1.96 5.29 -25.68
N SER A 118 -1.68 6.49 -26.20
CA SER A 118 -0.32 6.95 -26.50
C SER A 118 0.54 7.05 -25.25
N GLY A 119 0.02 7.62 -24.16
CA GLY A 119 0.72 7.70 -22.88
C GLY A 119 1.04 6.33 -22.30
N ARG A 120 0.09 5.37 -22.38
CA ARG A 120 0.35 3.98 -21.96
C ARG A 120 1.38 3.27 -22.83
N ARG A 121 1.34 3.46 -24.17
CA ARG A 121 2.37 2.90 -25.08
C ARG A 121 3.76 3.50 -24.84
N ALA A 122 3.81 4.75 -24.38
CA ALA A 122 5.03 5.38 -23.93
C ALA A 122 5.52 4.86 -22.56
N ASN A 123 4.79 3.95 -21.90
CA ASN A 123 5.10 3.41 -20.58
C ASN A 123 5.18 4.51 -19.50
N LEU A 124 4.27 5.49 -19.57
CA LEU A 124 4.20 6.53 -18.55
C LEU A 124 3.40 6.06 -17.33
N ALA A 125 3.86 6.47 -16.15
CA ALA A 125 3.16 6.31 -14.88
C ALA A 125 3.32 7.58 -14.02
N GLN A 126 2.46 7.74 -13.03
CA GLN A 126 2.52 8.79 -12.02
C GLN A 126 2.10 8.21 -10.66
N GLY A 127 2.79 8.60 -9.60
CA GLY A 127 2.46 8.23 -8.23
C GLY A 127 1.59 9.27 -7.52
N HIS A 128 0.59 8.82 -6.77
CA HIS A 128 -0.23 9.61 -5.88
C HIS A 128 -0.24 8.93 -4.50
N PRO A 129 0.23 9.61 -3.43
CA PRO A 129 0.34 9.00 -2.11
C PRO A 129 -0.99 8.45 -1.59
N VAL A 130 -0.93 7.46 -0.71
CA VAL A 130 -2.09 6.96 0.05
C VAL A 130 -1.81 7.16 1.53
N THR A 131 -2.83 7.63 2.26
CA THR A 131 -2.75 7.81 3.71
C THR A 131 -3.87 7.01 4.37
N ILE A 132 -3.53 6.28 5.44
CA ILE A 132 -4.47 5.52 6.26
C ILE A 132 -4.23 5.94 7.71
N GLY A 133 -5.27 6.44 8.37
CA GLY A 133 -5.22 6.90 9.75
C GLY A 133 -5.03 5.78 10.77
N ASN A 134 -5.18 6.14 12.04
CA ASN A 134 -5.09 5.22 13.17
C ASN A 134 -6.37 4.41 13.35
N ASP A 135 -6.27 3.27 14.01
CA ASP A 135 -7.41 2.43 14.42
C ASP A 135 -8.31 2.01 13.24
N VAL A 136 -7.69 1.83 12.06
CA VAL A 136 -8.39 1.43 10.84
C VAL A 136 -8.44 -0.09 10.72
N TRP A 137 -9.62 -0.62 10.41
CA TRP A 137 -9.78 -2.01 10.01
C TRP A 137 -10.19 -2.13 8.54
N ILE A 138 -9.35 -2.80 7.76
CA ILE A 138 -9.57 -3.06 6.34
C ILE A 138 -9.96 -4.53 6.16
N GLY A 139 -11.19 -4.77 5.69
CA GLY A 139 -11.67 -6.10 5.38
C GLY A 139 -10.90 -6.77 4.24
N GLY A 140 -11.02 -8.09 4.11
CA GLY A 140 -10.34 -8.81 3.03
C GLY A 140 -10.88 -8.45 1.64
N LYS A 141 -10.04 -8.61 0.61
CA LYS A 141 -10.39 -8.30 -0.80
C LYS A 141 -10.76 -6.83 -1.04
N VAL A 142 -10.24 -5.91 -0.24
CA VAL A 142 -10.41 -4.47 -0.46
C VAL A 142 -9.35 -3.95 -1.44
N THR A 143 -9.74 -2.98 -2.26
CA THR A 143 -8.82 -2.20 -3.08
C THR A 143 -8.88 -0.73 -2.68
N ILE A 144 -7.73 -0.10 -2.43
CA ILE A 144 -7.58 1.34 -2.21
C ILE A 144 -6.86 1.95 -3.40
N THR A 145 -7.49 2.93 -4.06
CA THR A 145 -6.94 3.55 -5.27
C THR A 145 -5.96 4.69 -4.98
N PRO A 146 -5.15 5.10 -5.98
CA PRO A 146 -4.16 6.17 -5.79
C PRO A 146 -4.75 7.49 -5.29
N GLY A 147 -4.03 8.15 -4.39
CA GLY A 147 -4.41 9.48 -3.87
C GLY A 147 -5.39 9.48 -2.71
N VAL A 148 -5.90 8.31 -2.28
CA VAL A 148 -6.93 8.21 -1.23
C VAL A 148 -6.33 8.47 0.15
N THR A 149 -7.07 9.25 0.95
CA THR A 149 -6.89 9.41 2.39
C THR A 149 -8.03 8.74 3.15
N ILE A 150 -7.70 7.79 4.01
CA ILE A 150 -8.61 7.18 4.97
C ILE A 150 -8.33 7.79 6.34
N GLY A 151 -9.38 8.34 6.97
CA GLY A 151 -9.34 8.92 8.31
C GLY A 151 -9.11 7.89 9.43
N ASN A 152 -9.18 8.38 10.67
CA ASN A 152 -9.02 7.55 11.86
C ASN A 152 -10.30 6.78 12.19
N ASN A 153 -10.17 5.63 12.86
CA ASN A 153 -11.30 4.81 13.29
C ASN A 153 -12.26 4.51 12.11
N VAL A 154 -11.71 4.05 10.99
CA VAL A 154 -12.47 3.68 9.79
C VAL A 154 -12.55 2.17 9.68
N VAL A 155 -13.74 1.67 9.33
CA VAL A 155 -13.91 0.28 8.92
C VAL A 155 -14.21 0.25 7.43
N VAL A 156 -13.38 -0.47 6.67
CA VAL A 156 -13.61 -0.74 5.25
C VAL A 156 -14.13 -2.17 5.11
N ALA A 157 -15.39 -2.34 4.73
CA ALA A 157 -15.97 -3.67 4.59
C ALA A 157 -15.28 -4.48 3.49
N ALA A 158 -15.26 -5.80 3.66
CA ALA A 158 -14.66 -6.73 2.70
C ALA A 158 -15.22 -6.55 1.28
N GLY A 159 -14.33 -6.66 0.27
CA GLY A 159 -14.70 -6.52 -1.14
C GLY A 159 -14.90 -5.07 -1.62
N ALA A 160 -14.69 -4.06 -0.78
CA ALA A 160 -14.89 -2.67 -1.17
C ALA A 160 -13.78 -2.14 -2.09
N VAL A 161 -14.13 -1.20 -2.98
CA VAL A 161 -13.16 -0.46 -3.80
C VAL A 161 -13.22 1.01 -3.42
N VAL A 162 -12.25 1.45 -2.62
CA VAL A 162 -12.17 2.82 -2.08
C VAL A 162 -11.55 3.73 -3.13
N THR A 163 -12.37 4.59 -3.71
CA THR A 163 -11.99 5.50 -4.80
C THR A 163 -11.92 6.97 -4.41
N HIS A 164 -12.31 7.29 -3.18
CA HIS A 164 -12.37 8.65 -2.64
C HIS A 164 -11.99 8.62 -1.17
N ASP A 165 -11.62 9.78 -0.64
CA ASP A 165 -11.28 9.93 0.77
C ASP A 165 -12.44 9.50 1.69
N VAL A 166 -12.08 8.91 2.81
CA VAL A 166 -13.02 8.44 3.84
C VAL A 166 -12.79 9.25 5.10
N PRO A 167 -13.80 9.97 5.62
CA PRO A 167 -13.64 10.72 6.86
C PRO A 167 -13.53 9.78 8.06
N ASP A 168 -13.03 10.33 9.17
CA ASP A 168 -12.92 9.63 10.45
C ASP A 168 -14.25 8.97 10.88
N ASN A 169 -14.19 7.98 11.75
CA ASN A 169 -15.34 7.35 12.41
C ASN A 169 -16.39 6.83 11.42
N THR A 170 -15.96 6.24 10.31
CA THR A 170 -16.87 5.88 9.22
C THR A 170 -16.75 4.40 8.85
N LEU A 171 -17.89 3.72 8.71
CA LEU A 171 -17.98 2.43 8.03
C LEU A 171 -18.26 2.69 6.54
N VAL A 172 -17.39 2.18 5.65
CA VAL A 172 -17.60 2.21 4.20
C VAL A 172 -17.71 0.81 3.60
N ALA A 173 -18.50 0.66 2.53
CA ALA A 173 -18.62 -0.59 1.79
C ALA A 173 -19.01 -0.37 0.32
N GLY A 174 -18.77 -1.36 -0.54
CA GLY A 174 -19.26 -1.40 -1.92
C GLY A 174 -18.23 -1.06 -3.00
N VAL A 175 -18.70 -1.07 -4.25
CA VAL A 175 -17.90 -0.79 -5.46
C VAL A 175 -18.65 0.23 -6.34
N PRO A 176 -18.25 1.52 -6.34
CA PRO A 176 -17.27 2.13 -5.43
C PRO A 176 -17.75 2.15 -3.98
N ALA A 177 -16.82 2.22 -3.04
CA ALA A 177 -17.10 2.27 -1.61
C ALA A 177 -17.89 3.55 -1.27
N LYS A 178 -18.90 3.42 -0.41
CA LYS A 178 -19.71 4.52 0.10
C LYS A 178 -19.84 4.42 1.60
N ALA A 179 -19.98 5.56 2.27
CA ALA A 179 -20.32 5.62 3.68
C ALA A 179 -21.66 4.89 3.92
N ILE A 180 -21.64 3.96 4.86
CA ILE A 180 -22.79 3.18 5.30
C ILE A 180 -23.37 3.80 6.57
N ARG A 181 -22.50 4.10 7.54
CA ARG A 181 -22.86 4.80 8.78
C ARG A 181 -21.63 5.37 9.46
N GLN A 182 -21.87 6.26 10.41
CA GLN A 182 -20.87 6.66 11.39
C GLN A 182 -20.67 5.56 12.45
N LEU A 183 -19.46 5.50 12.98
CA LEU A 183 -19.06 4.68 14.10
C LEU A 183 -19.09 5.53 15.37
N GLU A 184 -19.36 4.87 16.49
CA GLU A 184 -19.23 5.45 17.83
C GLU A 184 -17.91 4.95 18.42
N GLU A 185 -17.34 5.71 19.35
CA GLU A 185 -16.24 5.24 20.22
C GLU A 185 -16.78 4.44 21.42
#